data_AF-A0A5J9SC28-F1
#
_entry.id   AF-A0A5J9SC28-F1
#
_cell.length_a   1.000
_cell.length_b   1.000
_cell.length_c   1.000
_cell.angle_alpha   90.00
_cell.angle_beta   90.00
_cell.angle_gamma   90.00
#
_symmetry.space_group_name_H-M   'P 1'
#
loop_
_entity.id
_entity.type
_entity.pdbx_description
1 polymer ?
#
loop_
_entity_poly.entity_id
_entity_poly.type
_entity_poly.pdbx_seq_one_letter_code
_entity_poly.pdbx_strand_id
1 'polypeptide(L)'
;MASPSLQPDRAALLMAFDESRTGVRGLVESGVSSVHPDPYASAPLSSPGVSIPSVAATATAEATRDWGFFHQALAVPDDYPARALDTVRAFNEPRRPLRPRHGRRCLLLLQRRPVPLPGGELVGQHPYWPADPARIPVVCRDEILEWDAHATAMGRAMLGLLFEGLGLAPTALEEAFCLEGKVMVCHYYLVCPEPEHTMGIVAHTDPGVVTVLAHMVSVASW
;
A
#
# COMPACT_ATOMS: atom_id res chain seq x y z
N MET A 1 -47.31 9.45 19.07
CA MET A 1 -46.22 10.14 18.36
C MET A 1 -44.92 9.53 18.83
N ALA A 2 -44.27 8.73 17.99
CA ALA A 2 -42.97 8.17 18.32
C ALA A 2 -41.95 9.32 18.28
N SER A 3 -41.18 9.48 19.36
CA SER A 3 -40.07 10.42 19.40
C SER A 3 -39.10 10.11 18.26
N PRO A 4 -38.64 11.10 17.47
CA PRO A 4 -37.61 10.84 16.49
C PRO A 4 -36.37 10.36 17.23
N SER A 5 -35.90 9.16 16.91
CA SER A 5 -34.61 8.68 17.39
C SER A 5 -33.56 9.69 16.96
N LEU A 6 -32.83 10.27 17.93
CA LEU A 6 -31.65 11.07 17.62
C LEU A 6 -30.65 10.13 16.95
N GLN A 7 -30.62 10.16 15.62
CA GLN A 7 -29.49 9.65 14.85
C GLN A 7 -28.26 10.40 15.36
N PRO A 8 -27.26 9.71 15.95
CA PRO A 8 -26.05 10.38 16.41
C PRO A 8 -25.41 11.12 15.24
N ASP A 9 -24.89 12.32 15.50
CA ASP A 9 -24.18 13.10 14.50
C ASP A 9 -23.00 12.28 13.96
N ARG A 10 -23.09 11.91 12.68
CA ARG A 10 -22.07 11.12 11.99
C ARG A 10 -20.70 11.79 12.08
N ALA A 11 -20.64 13.12 12.05
CA ALA A 11 -19.38 13.85 12.18
C ALA A 11 -18.76 13.66 13.58
N ALA A 12 -19.56 13.75 14.64
CA ALA A 12 -19.12 13.49 16.01
C ALA A 12 -18.64 12.05 16.21
N LEU A 13 -19.32 11.05 15.62
CA LEU A 13 -18.88 9.65 15.65
C LEU A 13 -17.55 9.43 14.92
N LEU A 14 -17.38 10.05 13.75
CA LEU A 14 -16.12 9.98 12.99
C LEU A 14 -14.98 10.64 13.76
N MET A 15 -15.24 11.77 14.40
CA MET A 15 -14.26 12.46 15.25
C MET A 15 -13.87 11.61 16.46
N ALA A 16 -14.84 11.04 17.19
CA ALA A 16 -14.57 10.16 18.33
C ALA A 16 -13.78 8.90 17.90
N PHE A 17 -14.09 8.35 16.72
CA PHE A 17 -13.34 7.24 16.15
C PHE A 17 -11.89 7.63 15.82
N ASP A 18 -11.66 8.79 15.18
CA ASP A 18 -10.32 9.30 14.90
C ASP A 18 -9.53 9.58 16.19
N GLU A 19 -10.17 10.23 17.17
CA GLU A 19 -9.61 10.55 18.49
C GLU A 19 -9.24 9.29 19.30
N SER A 20 -10.00 8.20 19.15
CA SER A 20 -9.67 6.91 19.75
C SER A 20 -8.29 6.43 19.32
N ARG A 21 -7.85 6.85 18.11
CA ARG A 21 -6.65 6.37 17.45
C ARG A 21 -6.56 4.85 17.58
N THR A 22 -7.64 4.13 17.30
CA THR A 22 -7.66 2.65 17.26
C THR A 22 -7.80 2.13 15.82
N GLY A 23 -8.34 2.94 14.91
CA GLY A 23 -8.55 2.57 13.51
C GLY A 23 -9.48 1.37 13.36
N VAL A 24 -9.50 0.75 12.18
CA VAL A 24 -10.37 -0.40 11.87
C VAL A 24 -10.17 -1.55 12.86
N ARG A 25 -8.96 -1.71 13.41
CA ARG A 25 -8.69 -2.71 14.44
C ARG A 25 -9.53 -2.53 15.70
N GLY A 26 -9.72 -1.30 16.17
CA GLY A 26 -10.58 -1.03 17.33
C GLY A 26 -12.03 -1.45 17.07
N LEU A 27 -12.51 -1.31 15.82
CA LEU A 27 -13.84 -1.79 15.42
C LEU A 27 -13.90 -3.32 15.47
N VAL A 28 -12.91 -4.00 14.89
CA VAL A 28 -12.82 -5.47 14.93
C VAL A 28 -12.75 -5.98 16.37
N GLU A 29 -11.89 -5.40 17.21
CA GLU A 29 -11.74 -5.77 18.63
C GLU A 29 -12.97 -5.43 19.48
N SER A 30 -13.81 -4.49 19.06
CA SER A 30 -15.10 -4.21 19.70
C SER A 30 -16.18 -5.24 19.37
N GLY A 31 -15.91 -6.17 18.46
CA GLY A 31 -16.85 -7.23 18.07
C GLY A 31 -17.91 -6.79 17.07
N VAL A 32 -17.62 -5.77 16.24
CA VAL A 32 -18.51 -5.36 15.14
C VAL A 32 -18.78 -6.56 14.22
N SER A 33 -20.06 -6.84 14.00
CA SER A 33 -20.53 -7.95 13.15
C SER A 33 -21.10 -7.50 11.81
N SER A 34 -21.23 -6.19 11.57
CA SER A 34 -21.79 -5.64 10.33
C SER A 34 -20.95 -4.48 9.79
N VAL A 35 -20.86 -4.38 8.47
CA VAL A 35 -20.11 -3.37 7.75
C VAL A 35 -21.08 -2.54 6.93
N HIS A 36 -20.85 -1.22 6.89
CA HIS A 36 -21.64 -0.37 6.01
C HIS A 36 -21.31 -0.72 4.55
N PRO A 37 -22.31 -1.02 3.70
CA PRO A 37 -22.07 -1.37 2.31
C PRO A 37 -21.28 -0.27 1.59
N ASP A 38 -20.17 -0.64 0.98
CA ASP A 38 -19.44 0.20 0.03
C ASP A 38 -20.13 0.10 -1.33
N PRO A 39 -20.56 1.23 -1.95
CA PRO A 39 -21.19 1.21 -3.26
C PRO A 39 -20.30 0.62 -4.37
N TYR A 40 -18.99 0.45 -4.12
CA TYR A 40 -18.02 -0.12 -5.04
C TYR A 40 -17.59 -1.55 -4.71
N ALA A 41 -18.10 -2.17 -3.63
CA ALA A 41 -17.70 -3.53 -3.23
C ALA A 41 -18.12 -4.63 -4.23
N SER A 42 -19.07 -4.33 -5.13
CA SER A 42 -19.70 -5.32 -6.02
C SER A 42 -19.02 -5.49 -7.37
N ALA A 43 -17.68 -5.51 -7.44
CA ALA A 43 -17.00 -5.81 -8.69
C ALA A 43 -17.07 -7.32 -9.01
N PRO A 44 -17.55 -7.73 -10.20
CA PRO A 44 -17.58 -9.14 -10.57
C PRO A 44 -16.15 -9.72 -10.61
N LEU A 45 -15.98 -10.92 -10.05
CA LEU A 45 -14.72 -11.65 -10.11
C LEU A 45 -14.35 -12.00 -11.56
N SER A 46 -13.04 -12.02 -11.84
CA SER A 46 -12.52 -12.46 -13.14
C SER A 46 -12.97 -13.89 -13.46
N SER A 47 -13.13 -14.18 -14.75
CA SER A 47 -13.48 -15.53 -15.20
C SER A 47 -12.44 -16.56 -14.73
N PRO A 48 -12.87 -17.76 -14.29
CA PRO A 48 -11.94 -18.82 -13.89
C PRO A 48 -10.96 -19.15 -15.03
N GLY A 49 -9.68 -19.31 -14.71
CA GLY A 49 -8.66 -19.79 -15.64
C GLY A 49 -7.70 -18.75 -16.23
N VAL A 50 -7.89 -17.46 -15.91
CA VAL A 50 -6.89 -16.41 -16.22
C VAL A 50 -6.06 -16.14 -14.97
N SER A 51 -4.74 -16.16 -15.09
CA SER A 51 -3.81 -15.88 -13.98
C SER A 51 -2.74 -14.91 -14.44
N ILE A 52 -2.34 -14.00 -13.54
CA ILE A 52 -1.24 -13.07 -13.76
C ILE A 52 0.02 -13.88 -14.12
N PRO A 53 0.72 -13.56 -15.22
CA PRO A 53 1.84 -14.35 -15.69
C PRO A 53 3.03 -14.22 -14.72
N SER A 54 3.74 -15.33 -14.52
CA SER A 54 5.06 -15.31 -13.87
C SER A 54 6.13 -15.24 -14.96
N VAL A 55 6.98 -14.21 -14.94
CA VAL A 55 7.88 -13.91 -16.04
C VAL A 55 9.34 -13.90 -15.61
N ALA A 56 10.19 -14.39 -16.49
CA ALA A 56 11.62 -14.12 -16.43
C ALA A 56 11.88 -12.67 -16.87
N ALA A 57 13.00 -12.09 -16.43
CA ALA A 57 13.40 -10.73 -16.79
C ALA A 57 13.40 -10.48 -18.32
N THR A 58 13.75 -11.48 -19.13
CA THR A 58 13.78 -11.37 -20.60
C THR A 58 12.39 -11.21 -21.23
N ALA A 59 11.31 -11.54 -20.53
CA ALA A 59 9.93 -11.43 -21.01
C ALA A 59 9.19 -10.21 -20.44
N THR A 60 9.87 -9.35 -19.66
CA THR A 60 9.27 -8.19 -18.97
C THR A 60 8.57 -7.23 -19.94
N ALA A 61 9.16 -6.95 -21.11
CA ALA A 61 8.59 -6.00 -22.07
C ALA A 61 7.27 -6.50 -22.69
N GLU A 62 7.20 -7.79 -23.03
CA GLU A 62 5.98 -8.41 -23.60
C GLU A 62 4.87 -8.45 -22.55
N ALA A 63 5.16 -8.92 -21.34
CA ALA A 63 4.18 -8.96 -20.26
C ALA A 63 3.70 -7.56 -19.85
N THR A 64 4.56 -6.55 -19.91
CA THR A 64 4.14 -5.17 -19.64
C THR A 64 3.19 -4.65 -20.72
N ARG A 65 3.43 -4.97 -22.00
CA ARG A 65 2.56 -4.57 -23.11
C ARG A 65 1.19 -5.24 -23.03
N ASP A 66 1.17 -6.54 -22.76
CA ASP A 66 -0.04 -7.35 -22.92
C ASP A 66 -0.88 -7.43 -21.64
N TRP A 67 -0.24 -7.35 -20.46
CA TRP A 67 -0.90 -7.51 -19.17
C TRP A 67 -0.85 -6.28 -18.28
N GLY A 68 0.28 -5.57 -18.26
CA GLY A 68 0.55 -4.50 -17.28
C GLY A 68 0.75 -5.00 -15.84
N PHE A 69 0.57 -6.30 -15.58
CA PHE A 69 0.82 -6.96 -14.30
C PHE A 69 1.51 -8.32 -14.53
N PHE A 70 2.49 -8.65 -13.70
CA PHE A 70 3.19 -9.93 -13.73
C PHE A 70 3.89 -10.21 -12.40
N HIS A 71 4.16 -11.48 -12.11
CA HIS A 71 5.03 -11.88 -11.02
C HIS A 71 6.47 -12.00 -11.50
N GLN A 72 7.40 -11.47 -10.71
CA GLN A 72 8.84 -11.60 -10.92
C GLN A 72 9.51 -11.92 -9.59
N ALA A 73 10.47 -12.84 -9.61
CA ALA A 73 11.23 -13.18 -8.41
C ALA A 73 12.06 -11.99 -7.94
N LEU A 74 11.86 -11.58 -6.69
CA LEU A 74 12.66 -10.56 -6.04
C LEU A 74 13.79 -11.22 -5.26
N ALA A 75 15.02 -10.73 -5.44
CA ALA A 75 16.17 -11.18 -4.67
C ALA A 75 16.13 -10.58 -3.25
N VAL A 76 15.52 -11.31 -2.32
CA VAL A 76 15.51 -11.04 -0.87
C VAL A 76 16.05 -12.26 -0.11
N PRO A 77 16.54 -12.10 1.13
CA PRO A 77 16.84 -13.23 2.01
C PRO A 77 15.61 -14.14 2.23
N ASP A 78 15.82 -15.45 2.37
CA ASP A 78 14.72 -16.41 2.54
C ASP A 78 13.86 -16.16 3.80
N ASP A 79 14.46 -15.59 4.85
CA ASP A 79 13.81 -15.25 6.12
C ASP A 79 13.13 -13.87 6.10
N TYR A 80 13.40 -13.05 5.09
CA TYR A 80 12.89 -11.69 4.99
C TYR A 80 11.35 -11.61 5.03
N PRO A 81 10.57 -12.44 4.31
CA PRO A 81 9.10 -12.36 4.37
C PRO A 81 8.54 -12.58 5.77
N ALA A 82 9.13 -13.50 6.55
CA ALA A 82 8.72 -13.76 7.92
C ALA A 82 9.04 -12.56 8.84
N ARG A 83 10.27 -12.03 8.75
CA ARG A 83 10.68 -10.82 9.49
C ARG A 83 9.82 -9.61 9.17
N ALA A 84 9.52 -9.40 7.88
CA ALA A 84 8.68 -8.29 7.44
C ALA A 84 7.24 -8.42 7.98
N LEU A 85 6.68 -9.63 7.96
CA LEU A 85 5.37 -9.89 8.56
C LEU A 85 5.35 -9.61 10.06
N ASP A 86 6.33 -10.13 10.81
CA ASP A 86 6.46 -9.90 12.26
C ASP A 86 6.62 -8.42 12.58
N THR A 87 7.36 -7.69 11.76
CA THR A 87 7.55 -6.25 11.89
C THR A 87 6.27 -5.46 11.64
N VAL A 88 5.53 -5.80 10.58
CA VAL A 88 4.23 -5.20 10.28
C VAL A 88 3.25 -5.45 11.42
N ARG A 89 3.27 -6.64 12.02
CA ARG A 89 2.49 -6.96 13.21
C ARG A 89 2.92 -6.15 14.42
N ALA A 90 4.21 -6.15 14.75
CA ALA A 90 4.76 -5.39 15.86
C ALA A 90 4.44 -3.88 15.78
N PHE A 91 4.29 -3.35 14.57
CA PHE A 91 3.87 -1.96 14.35
C PHE A 91 2.35 -1.71 14.47
N ASN A 92 1.51 -2.67 14.08
CA ASN A 92 0.05 -2.52 14.02
C ASN A 92 -0.71 -3.14 15.23
N GLU A 93 -0.09 -4.09 15.93
CA GLU A 93 -0.68 -4.91 16.99
C GLU A 93 -0.62 -4.37 18.44
N PRO A 94 0.27 -3.43 18.82
CA PRO A 94 0.25 -2.85 20.17
C PRO A 94 -1.04 -2.05 20.49
N ARG A 95 -1.55 -2.21 21.73
CA ARG A 95 -2.79 -1.55 22.22
C ARG A 95 -2.67 -0.04 22.45
N ARG A 96 -1.46 0.49 22.62
CA ARG A 96 -1.21 1.92 22.77
C ARG A 96 -0.54 2.45 21.51
N PRO A 97 -0.99 3.60 20.97
CA PRO A 97 -0.35 4.16 19.79
C PRO A 97 1.09 4.52 20.13
N LEU A 98 2.06 3.92 19.44
CA LEU A 98 3.43 4.43 19.32
C LEU A 98 3.48 5.80 18.60
N ARG A 99 2.36 6.53 18.46
CA ARG A 99 2.13 7.45 17.33
C ARG A 99 1.81 8.88 17.74
N PRO A 100 2.71 9.84 17.48
CA PRO A 100 2.31 11.17 17.07
C PRO A 100 1.88 11.15 15.58
N ARG A 101 0.78 11.84 15.24
CA ARG A 101 0.35 12.36 13.91
C ARG A 101 0.34 11.48 12.65
N HIS A 102 0.78 10.22 12.66
CA HIS A 102 0.75 9.37 11.47
C HIS A 102 -0.57 8.59 11.41
N GLY A 103 -1.51 9.09 10.59
CA GLY A 103 -2.81 8.48 10.31
C GLY A 103 -2.69 6.99 9.95
N ARG A 104 -3.67 6.20 10.38
CA ARG A 104 -3.64 4.72 10.39
C ARG A 104 -3.95 4.07 9.03
N ARG A 105 -3.13 4.41 8.03
CA ARG A 105 -2.71 3.51 6.96
C ARG A 105 -1.20 3.51 7.06
N CYS A 106 -0.51 2.38 6.88
CA CYS A 106 0.91 2.48 6.60
C CYS A 106 1.03 2.98 5.14
N LEU A 107 0.63 4.22 4.87
CA LEU A 107 0.87 4.86 3.59
C LEU A 107 2.26 5.48 3.69
N LEU A 108 3.27 4.78 3.22
CA LEU A 108 4.55 5.40 2.98
C LEU A 108 4.54 5.88 1.51
N LEU A 109 4.82 7.17 1.34
CA LEU A 109 4.89 7.88 0.08
C LEU A 109 6.22 8.62 0.15
N LEU A 110 7.16 8.28 -0.72
CA LEU A 110 8.54 8.80 -0.77
C LEU A 110 8.67 9.78 -1.93
N GLN A 111 7.84 10.82 -2.01
CA GLN A 111 8.02 11.84 -3.02
C GLN A 111 9.36 12.55 -2.76
N ARG A 112 10.38 12.32 -3.59
CA ARG A 112 11.44 13.32 -3.72
C ARG A 112 10.99 14.35 -4.77
N ARG A 113 10.51 15.47 -4.23
CA ARG A 113 10.24 16.78 -4.87
C ARG A 113 9.03 16.87 -5.80
N PRO A 114 8.45 18.09 -5.94
CA PRO A 114 7.10 18.26 -6.47
C PRO A 114 7.10 18.22 -8.00
N VAL A 115 6.16 17.48 -8.57
CA VAL A 115 5.67 17.76 -9.92
C VAL A 115 4.84 19.05 -9.81
N PRO A 116 5.22 20.16 -10.49
CA PRO A 116 4.35 21.32 -10.54
C PRO A 116 3.16 20.96 -11.43
N LEU A 117 2.00 20.69 -10.81
CA LEU A 117 0.75 20.65 -11.55
C LEU A 117 0.33 22.10 -11.88
N PRO A 118 -0.15 22.37 -13.11
CA PRO A 118 -0.71 23.68 -13.44
C PRO A 118 -1.95 23.92 -12.57
N GLY A 119 -1.90 24.91 -11.66
CA GLY A 119 -3.07 25.27 -10.84
C GLY A 119 -2.82 25.65 -9.39
N GLY A 120 -1.59 25.61 -8.87
CA GLY A 120 -1.21 26.36 -7.65
C GLY A 120 -1.95 26.02 -6.35
N GLU A 121 -2.57 24.84 -6.24
CA GLU A 121 -3.23 24.40 -5.00
C GLU A 121 -2.42 23.28 -4.33
N LEU A 122 -1.81 23.60 -3.19
CA LEU A 122 -1.09 22.65 -2.33
C LEU A 122 -2.11 21.75 -1.62
N VAL A 123 -2.42 20.60 -2.22
CA VAL A 123 -3.33 19.62 -1.63
C VAL A 123 -2.66 18.93 -0.44
N GLY A 124 -3.20 19.19 0.76
CA GLY A 124 -3.31 18.26 1.89
C GLY A 124 -2.02 17.69 2.53
N GLN A 125 -1.80 18.06 3.80
CA GLN A 125 -0.86 17.36 4.69
C GLN A 125 -1.35 15.93 4.98
N HIS A 126 -1.00 14.97 4.13
CA HIS A 126 -1.19 13.53 4.37
C HIS A 126 0.07 12.96 5.07
N PRO A 127 0.02 11.92 5.93
CA PRO A 127 1.16 11.51 6.74
C PRO A 127 2.15 10.71 5.87
N TYR A 128 3.05 11.42 5.23
CA TYR A 128 4.14 10.88 4.43
C TYR A 128 5.30 10.47 5.32
N TRP A 129 5.99 9.40 4.95
CA TRP A 129 7.14 8.96 5.73
C TRP A 129 8.38 9.79 5.44
N PRO A 130 9.22 10.06 6.43
CA PRO A 130 10.28 11.03 6.21
C PRO A 130 11.45 10.41 5.48
N ALA A 131 12.11 11.21 4.63
CA ALA A 131 13.38 10.87 4.01
C ALA A 131 14.51 10.58 5.02
N ASP A 132 14.27 10.91 6.30
CA ASP A 132 15.17 10.70 7.42
C ASP A 132 14.85 9.36 8.12
N PRO A 133 15.76 8.36 8.05
CA PRO A 133 15.67 7.12 8.80
C PRO A 133 15.36 7.31 10.29
N ALA A 134 15.80 8.41 10.91
CA ALA A 134 15.58 8.66 12.33
C ALA A 134 14.09 8.89 12.67
N ARG A 135 13.29 9.31 11.70
CA ARG A 135 11.84 9.51 11.88
C ARG A 135 11.03 8.23 11.65
N ILE A 136 11.69 7.13 11.28
CA ILE A 136 11.06 5.82 11.11
C ILE A 136 10.89 5.15 12.48
N PRO A 137 9.73 4.59 12.98
CA PRO A 137 9.77 4.13 14.35
C PRO A 137 10.69 2.91 14.41
N VAL A 138 11.38 2.80 15.54
CA VAL A 138 12.43 1.79 15.70
C VAL A 138 11.91 0.38 15.44
N VAL A 139 10.64 0.10 15.77
CA VAL A 139 10.00 -1.22 15.60
C VAL A 139 9.96 -1.74 14.17
N CYS A 140 10.04 -0.88 13.14
CA CYS A 140 9.98 -1.32 11.75
C CYS A 140 11.04 -0.69 10.85
N ARG A 141 12.05 -0.06 11.44
CA ARG A 141 12.98 0.76 10.68
C ARG A 141 13.84 -0.05 9.73
N ASP A 142 14.45 -1.10 10.25
CA ASP A 142 15.46 -1.84 9.51
C ASP A 142 14.82 -2.62 8.36
N GLU A 143 13.68 -3.27 8.60
CA GLU A 143 12.91 -3.98 7.57
C GLU A 143 12.38 -3.05 6.48
N ILE A 144 11.91 -1.84 6.82
CA ILE A 144 11.47 -0.86 5.81
C ILE A 144 12.64 -0.42 4.93
N LEU A 145 13.81 -0.15 5.51
CA LEU A 145 15.00 0.25 4.75
C LEU A 145 15.56 -0.90 3.90
N GLU A 146 15.49 -2.14 4.39
CA GLU A 146 15.85 -3.33 3.64
C GLU A 146 14.91 -3.53 2.45
N TRP A 147 13.59 -3.42 2.65
CA TRP A 147 12.59 -3.43 1.56
C TRP A 147 12.87 -2.33 0.53
N ASP A 148 13.18 -1.13 1.02
CA ASP A 148 13.48 0.05 0.21
C ASP A 148 14.58 -0.25 -0.81
N ALA A 149 15.66 -0.87 -0.34
CA ALA A 149 16.81 -1.25 -1.16
C ALA A 149 16.42 -2.31 -2.19
N HIS A 150 15.75 -3.40 -1.78
CA HIS A 150 15.34 -4.48 -2.69
C HIS A 150 14.37 -4.00 -3.77
N ALA A 151 13.32 -3.27 -3.37
CA ALA A 151 12.31 -2.75 -4.29
C ALA A 151 12.92 -1.72 -5.26
N THR A 152 13.87 -0.89 -4.81
CA THR A 152 14.55 0.08 -5.67
C THR A 152 15.42 -0.63 -6.71
N ALA A 153 16.18 -1.64 -6.32
CA ALA A 153 17.00 -2.42 -7.24
C ALA A 153 16.14 -3.11 -8.29
N MET A 154 15.01 -3.72 -7.89
CA MET A 154 14.05 -4.32 -8.81
C MET A 154 13.43 -3.31 -9.76
N GLY A 155 12.90 -2.19 -9.24
CA GLY A 155 12.28 -1.15 -10.06
C GLY A 155 13.24 -0.59 -11.11
N ARG A 156 14.52 -0.37 -10.74
CA ARG A 156 15.57 0.04 -11.69
C ARG A 156 15.81 -0.99 -12.78
N ALA A 157 15.94 -2.27 -12.40
CA ALA A 157 16.16 -3.35 -13.36
C ALA A 157 14.98 -3.49 -14.33
N MET A 158 13.74 -3.47 -13.82
CA MET A 158 12.53 -3.54 -14.63
C MET A 158 12.44 -2.38 -15.61
N LEU A 159 12.71 -1.16 -15.14
CA LEU A 159 12.70 0.00 -16.02
C LEU A 159 13.78 -0.10 -17.10
N GLY A 160 15.00 -0.53 -16.77
CA GLY A 160 16.03 -0.76 -17.79
C GLY A 160 15.54 -1.67 -18.93
N LEU A 161 14.91 -2.79 -18.58
CA LEU A 161 14.34 -3.75 -19.54
C LEU A 161 13.19 -3.15 -20.36
N LEU A 162 12.35 -2.32 -19.76
CA LEU A 162 11.27 -1.62 -20.46
C LEU A 162 11.82 -0.64 -21.49
N PHE A 163 12.85 0.12 -21.13
CA PHE A 163 13.47 1.08 -22.03
C PHE A 163 14.19 0.38 -23.19
N GLU A 164 14.90 -0.72 -22.93
CA GLU A 164 15.46 -1.57 -23.98
C GLU A 164 14.37 -2.06 -24.94
N GLY A 165 13.23 -2.53 -24.42
CA GLY A 165 12.08 -2.94 -25.21
C GLY A 165 11.46 -1.83 -26.05
N LEU A 166 11.65 -0.56 -25.67
CA LEU A 166 11.26 0.63 -26.42
C LEU A 166 12.35 1.12 -27.40
N GLY A 167 13.50 0.45 -27.48
CA GLY A 167 14.64 0.86 -28.30
C GLY A 167 15.41 2.06 -27.72
N LEU A 168 15.26 2.33 -26.43
CA LEU A 168 15.97 3.38 -25.69
C LEU A 168 17.16 2.81 -24.93
N ALA A 169 18.13 3.66 -24.61
CA ALA A 169 19.22 3.27 -23.73
C ALA A 169 18.67 2.89 -22.34
N PRO A 170 19.19 1.83 -21.68
CA PRO A 170 18.69 1.39 -20.37
C PRO A 170 18.83 2.46 -19.28
N THR A 171 19.82 3.34 -19.43
CA THR A 171 20.13 4.45 -18.52
C THR A 171 19.35 5.73 -18.81
N ALA A 172 18.62 5.79 -19.93
CA ALA A 172 17.88 6.99 -20.34
C ALA A 172 16.89 7.46 -19.27
N LEU A 173 16.40 6.55 -18.41
CA LEU A 173 15.55 6.89 -17.28
C LEU A 173 16.28 7.66 -16.17
N GLU A 174 17.51 7.26 -15.82
CA GLU A 174 18.28 7.99 -14.79
C GLU A 174 18.52 9.44 -15.22
N GLU A 175 18.71 9.63 -16.52
CA GLU A 175 18.95 10.92 -17.16
C GLU A 175 17.66 11.74 -17.34
N ALA A 176 16.53 11.11 -17.67
CA ALA A 176 15.29 11.81 -18.03
C ALA A 176 14.29 11.99 -16.89
N PHE A 177 14.19 11.05 -15.95
CA PHE A 177 13.05 10.99 -15.02
C PHE A 177 13.38 11.24 -13.57
N CYS A 178 14.64 11.46 -13.19
CA CYS A 178 15.05 11.62 -11.78
C CYS A 178 14.27 10.65 -10.89
N LEU A 179 14.71 9.38 -10.86
CA LEU A 179 14.22 8.24 -10.04
C LEU A 179 14.02 8.49 -8.54
N GLU A 180 14.01 9.75 -8.15
CA GLU A 180 13.97 10.29 -6.83
C GLU A 180 12.56 10.12 -6.23
N GLY A 181 11.48 10.20 -7.02
CA GLY A 181 10.11 10.00 -6.52
C GLY A 181 9.74 8.52 -6.37
N LYS A 182 9.66 8.01 -5.14
CA LYS A 182 9.12 6.68 -4.83
C LYS A 182 7.88 6.78 -3.93
N VAL A 183 7.10 5.73 -3.80
CA VAL A 183 6.04 5.60 -2.78
C VAL A 183 6.12 4.17 -2.29
N MET A 184 5.99 3.93 -0.99
CA MET A 184 5.97 2.56 -0.45
C MET A 184 4.82 2.39 0.54
N VAL A 185 3.69 1.86 0.10
CA VAL A 185 2.54 1.67 0.98
C VAL A 185 2.60 0.27 1.60
N CYS A 186 2.46 0.16 2.92
CA CYS A 186 2.21 -1.08 3.62
C CYS A 186 0.73 -1.16 4.03
N HIS A 187 0.01 -2.13 3.45
CA HIS A 187 -1.36 -2.40 3.80
C HIS A 187 -1.42 -3.52 4.84
N TYR A 188 -2.21 -3.31 5.90
CA TYR A 188 -2.49 -4.31 6.93
C TYR A 188 -4.00 -4.55 6.98
N TYR A 189 -4.45 -5.56 6.25
CA TYR A 189 -5.86 -5.93 6.15
C TYR A 189 -6.22 -6.91 7.27
N LEU A 190 -7.28 -6.56 8.01
CA LEU A 190 -7.85 -7.42 9.06
C LEU A 190 -8.96 -8.29 8.49
N VAL A 191 -9.33 -9.33 9.23
CA VAL A 191 -10.53 -10.12 8.93
C VAL A 191 -11.75 -9.21 8.97
N CYS A 192 -12.55 -9.26 7.91
CA CYS A 192 -13.81 -8.54 7.78
C CYS A 192 -14.97 -9.52 8.00
N PRO A 193 -15.98 -9.19 8.81
CA PRO A 193 -17.14 -10.07 9.01
C PRO A 193 -18.04 -10.16 7.76
N GLU A 194 -18.07 -9.13 6.93
CA GLU A 194 -18.87 -9.05 5.70
C GLU A 194 -17.96 -8.57 4.53
N PRO A 195 -17.02 -9.42 4.04
CA PRO A 195 -16.05 -9.04 3.03
C PRO A 195 -16.69 -8.65 1.68
N GLU A 196 -17.89 -9.15 1.38
CA GLU A 196 -18.68 -8.81 0.20
C GLU A 196 -19.31 -7.40 0.26
N HIS A 197 -19.35 -6.77 1.44
CA HIS A 197 -19.91 -5.43 1.62
C HIS A 197 -18.84 -4.33 1.63
N THR A 198 -17.56 -4.68 1.50
CA THR A 198 -16.47 -3.70 1.56
C THR A 198 -15.30 -4.12 0.68
N MET A 199 -14.30 -3.24 0.57
CA MET A 199 -13.06 -3.54 -0.14
C MET A 199 -11.88 -2.94 0.62
N GLY A 200 -10.74 -3.64 0.61
CA GLY A 200 -9.53 -3.16 1.26
C GLY A 200 -8.94 -1.92 0.58
N ILE A 201 -9.00 -1.89 -0.75
CA ILE A 201 -8.59 -0.77 -1.60
C ILE A 201 -9.58 -0.67 -2.76
N VAL A 202 -9.97 0.56 -3.11
CA VAL A 202 -10.88 0.80 -4.24
C VAL A 202 -10.17 0.55 -5.57
N ALA A 203 -10.94 0.25 -6.61
CA ALA A 203 -10.40 0.13 -7.96
C ALA A 203 -9.71 1.44 -8.38
N HIS A 204 -8.46 1.35 -8.82
CA HIS A 204 -7.65 2.48 -9.25
C HIS A 204 -6.53 2.05 -10.21
N THR A 205 -5.95 3.02 -10.89
CA THR A 205 -4.66 2.88 -11.58
C THR A 205 -3.60 3.55 -10.71
N ASP A 206 -2.46 2.88 -10.54
CA ASP A 206 -1.34 3.47 -9.80
C ASP A 206 -0.86 4.76 -10.48
N PRO A 207 -0.63 5.85 -9.73
CA PRO A 207 -0.17 7.12 -10.31
C PRO A 207 1.32 7.12 -10.67
N GLY A 208 2.04 6.03 -10.39
CA GLY A 208 3.48 5.89 -10.64
C GLY A 208 3.80 5.20 -11.97
N VAL A 209 5.11 5.10 -12.27
CA VAL A 209 5.60 4.42 -13.49
C VAL A 209 5.65 2.89 -13.30
N VAL A 210 6.14 2.44 -12.13
CA VAL A 210 6.25 1.02 -11.76
C VAL A 210 5.92 0.87 -10.28
N THR A 211 5.14 -0.16 -9.96
CA THR A 211 4.85 -0.58 -8.59
C THR A 211 5.49 -1.94 -8.31
N VAL A 212 6.29 -2.03 -7.25
CA VAL A 212 6.80 -3.30 -6.73
C VAL A 212 5.97 -3.67 -5.50
N LEU A 213 5.19 -4.75 -5.62
CA LEU A 213 4.28 -5.23 -4.57
C LEU A 213 4.81 -6.54 -3.96
N ALA A 214 4.95 -6.59 -2.64
CA ALA A 214 5.04 -7.84 -1.90
C ALA A 214 3.72 -8.13 -1.21
N HIS A 215 3.10 -9.26 -1.56
CA HIS A 215 1.95 -9.78 -0.85
C HIS A 215 2.43 -10.79 0.19
N MET A 216 2.18 -10.49 1.46
CA MET A 216 2.52 -11.37 2.58
C MET A 216 1.22 -11.82 3.25
N VAL A 217 1.07 -13.13 3.43
CA VAL A 217 -0.09 -13.72 4.09
C VAL A 217 0.38 -14.44 5.34
N SER A 218 -0.20 -14.09 6.48
CA SER A 218 -0.15 -14.98 7.63
C SER A 218 -1.21 -16.06 7.44
N VAL A 219 -0.79 -17.31 7.38
CA VAL A 219 -1.69 -18.42 7.73
C VAL A 219 -1.93 -18.32 9.24
N ALA A 220 -2.97 -17.60 9.63
CA ALA A 220 -3.50 -17.74 10.98
C ALA A 220 -4.20 -19.11 11.01
N SER A 221 -3.54 -20.09 11.62
CA SER A 221 -4.19 -21.30 12.08
C SER A 221 -5.18 -20.89 13.16
N TRP A 222 -6.46 -20.84 12.81
CA TRP A 222 -7.59 -20.74 13.73
C TRP A 222 -8.15 -22.15 13.99
#